data_AF-A0A954VZA3-F1
#
_entry.id   AF-A0A954VZA3-F1
#
_cell.length_a   1.000
_cell.length_b   1.000
_cell.length_c   1.000
_cell.angle_alpha   90.00
_cell.angle_beta   90.00
_cell.angle_gamma   90.00
#
_symmetry.space_group_name_H-M   'P 1'
#
loop_
_entity.id
_entity.type
_entity.pdbx_description
1 polymer ?
#
loop_
_entity_poly.entity_id
_entity_poly.type
_entity_poly.pdbx_seq_one_letter_code
_entity_poly.pdbx_strand_id
1 'polypeptide(L)'
;MFRAIGKYFRALGYLLTGRIDSARQALSHNPAVVQATYDRVIQEKTTRIHEYKNAVGAMIAQEEKKKTTLKRLTEEITKLRKLRDGAAAMAKKVVEKHNGNIEAVKADPEYVKCQAAFKDFSSTLAEKEAHCHELEEDIAEFETNIAGHKTQLQSLLRDIEKIRQEKHETVAEMLTAKEEKEIADMLSGISKDRTSEELQEMRDLRDQAKATARVSREMAGVDSQRMEAEFLEFATKNEADSEFDALIGLAKEESSPAENESTDRTRIPES
;
A
#
# COMPACT_ATOMS: atom_id res chain seq x y z
N MET A 1 -24.32 -14.94 -34.93
CA MET A 1 -24.52 -14.78 -33.47
C MET A 1 -23.28 -15.00 -32.60
N PHE A 2 -22.18 -15.59 -33.10
CA PHE A 2 -20.98 -15.87 -32.27
C PHE A 2 -19.99 -14.70 -32.09
N ARG A 3 -20.19 -13.55 -32.77
CA ARG A 3 -19.35 -12.35 -32.62
C ARG A 3 -19.78 -11.41 -31.49
N ALA A 4 -20.96 -11.64 -30.92
CA ALA A 4 -21.49 -10.87 -29.79
C ALA A 4 -21.03 -11.44 -28.43
N ILE A 5 -20.94 -12.77 -28.31
CA ILE A 5 -20.53 -13.47 -27.08
C ILE A 5 -19.06 -13.18 -26.73
N GLY A 6 -18.16 -13.08 -27.72
CA GLY A 6 -16.75 -12.69 -27.49
C GLY A 6 -16.56 -11.26 -26.97
N LYS A 7 -17.51 -10.34 -27.19
CA LYS A 7 -17.47 -8.98 -26.63
C LYS A 7 -17.79 -8.95 -25.13
N TYR A 8 -18.70 -9.82 -24.67
CA TYR A 8 -19.04 -9.93 -23.24
C TYR A 8 -17.92 -10.57 -22.43
N PHE A 9 -17.24 -11.59 -22.95
CA PHE A 9 -16.06 -12.18 -22.28
C PHE A 9 -14.86 -11.23 -22.24
N ARG A 10 -14.65 -10.44 -23.31
CA ARG A 10 -13.63 -9.39 -23.33
C ARG A 10 -13.94 -8.28 -22.32
N ALA A 11 -15.20 -7.86 -22.18
CA ALA A 11 -15.62 -6.90 -21.18
C ALA A 11 -15.49 -7.43 -19.74
N LEU A 12 -15.77 -8.72 -19.50
CA LEU A 12 -15.54 -9.36 -18.20
C LEU A 12 -14.06 -9.41 -17.83
N GLY A 13 -13.18 -9.68 -18.80
CA GLY A 13 -11.73 -9.63 -18.64
C GLY A 13 -11.23 -8.25 -18.26
N TYR A 14 -11.71 -7.20 -18.95
CA TYR A 14 -11.39 -5.80 -18.61
C TYR A 14 -11.94 -5.37 -17.24
N LEU A 15 -13.08 -5.90 -16.81
CA LEU A 15 -13.65 -5.61 -15.49
C LEU A 15 -12.83 -6.25 -14.36
N LEU A 16 -12.31 -7.46 -14.59
CA LEU A 16 -11.43 -8.18 -13.67
C LEU A 16 -10.05 -7.52 -13.60
N THR A 17 -9.40 -7.24 -14.74
CA THR A 17 -8.11 -6.54 -14.75
C THR A 17 -8.24 -5.11 -14.22
N GLY A 18 -9.31 -4.40 -14.57
CA GLY A 18 -9.55 -3.04 -14.09
C GLY A 18 -9.83 -2.95 -12.58
N ARG A 19 -10.56 -3.92 -12.01
CA ARG A 19 -10.77 -4.00 -10.55
C ARG A 19 -9.53 -4.42 -9.79
N ILE A 20 -8.71 -5.31 -10.36
CA ILE A 20 -7.42 -5.71 -9.77
C ILE A 20 -6.45 -4.53 -9.81
N ASP A 21 -6.38 -3.78 -10.91
CA ASP A 21 -5.55 -2.58 -11.00
C ASP A 21 -6.05 -1.46 -10.09
N SER A 22 -7.37 -1.22 -9.97
CA SER A 22 -7.91 -0.22 -9.04
C SER A 22 -7.70 -0.60 -7.58
N ALA A 23 -7.82 -1.89 -7.24
CA ALA A 23 -7.53 -2.38 -5.89
C ALA A 23 -6.03 -2.29 -5.58
N ARG A 24 -5.16 -2.60 -6.54
CA ARG A 24 -3.71 -2.43 -6.42
C ARG A 24 -3.33 -0.95 -6.26
N GLN A 25 -4.00 -0.06 -6.99
CA GLN A 25 -3.82 1.38 -6.88
C GLN A 25 -4.32 1.88 -5.52
N ALA A 26 -5.50 1.47 -5.04
CA ALA A 26 -5.97 1.84 -3.70
C ALA A 26 -5.03 1.31 -2.59
N LEU A 27 -4.51 0.09 -2.74
CA LEU A 27 -3.53 -0.51 -1.83
C LEU A 27 -2.18 0.21 -1.88
N SER A 28 -1.73 0.69 -3.05
CA SER A 28 -0.46 1.42 -3.18
C SER A 28 -0.50 2.83 -2.59
N HIS A 29 -1.67 3.34 -2.22
CA HIS A 29 -1.83 4.61 -1.49
C HIS A 29 -2.06 4.40 0.01
N ASN A 30 -2.03 3.15 0.50
CA ASN A 30 -2.12 2.86 1.92
C ASN A 30 -0.72 2.92 2.56
N PRO A 31 -0.47 3.78 3.57
CA PRO A 31 0.83 3.90 4.23
C PRO A 31 1.38 2.56 4.74
N ALA A 32 0.51 1.68 5.27
CA ALA A 32 0.93 0.38 5.80
C ALA A 32 1.40 -0.59 4.71
N VAL A 33 0.78 -0.54 3.52
CA VAL A 33 1.18 -1.38 2.37
C VAL A 33 2.48 -0.87 1.77
N VAL A 34 2.66 0.46 1.69
CA VAL A 34 3.92 1.07 1.23
C VAL A 34 5.04 0.73 2.20
N GLN A 35 4.82 0.87 3.50
CA GLN A 35 5.77 0.45 4.53
C GLN A 35 6.19 -1.01 4.37
N ALA A 36 5.22 -1.93 4.25
CA ALA A 36 5.48 -3.35 4.04
C ALA A 36 6.22 -3.64 2.73
N THR A 37 5.95 -2.85 1.68
CA THR A 37 6.64 -2.97 0.39
C THR A 37 8.12 -2.57 0.53
N TYR A 38 8.41 -1.45 1.18
CA TYR A 38 9.78 -1.04 1.48
C TYR A 38 10.49 -2.07 2.37
N ASP A 39 9.82 -2.58 3.41
CA ASP A 39 10.38 -3.63 4.27
C ASP A 39 10.78 -4.88 3.49
N ARG A 40 9.91 -5.35 2.59
CA ARG A 40 10.21 -6.48 1.70
C ARG A 40 11.41 -6.17 0.80
N VAL A 41 11.45 -4.99 0.18
CA VAL A 41 12.57 -4.59 -0.70
C VAL A 41 13.89 -4.51 0.08
N ILE A 42 13.88 -3.94 1.28
CA ILE A 42 15.06 -3.86 2.16
C ILE A 42 15.51 -5.27 2.53
N GLN A 43 14.60 -6.16 2.91
CA GLN A 43 14.91 -7.54 3.26
C GLN A 43 15.53 -8.29 2.07
N GLU A 44 14.89 -8.26 0.90
CA GLU A 44 15.39 -8.93 -0.32
C GLU A 44 16.78 -8.41 -0.72
N LYS A 45 16.98 -7.09 -0.71
CA LYS A 45 18.30 -6.50 -0.99
C LYS A 45 19.34 -6.90 0.06
N THR A 46 18.97 -6.91 1.34
CA THR A 46 19.87 -7.33 2.42
C THR A 46 20.32 -8.77 2.23
N THR A 47 19.41 -9.69 1.92
CA THR A 47 19.74 -11.09 1.62
C THR A 47 20.69 -11.20 0.43
N ARG A 48 20.43 -10.49 -0.67
CA ARG A 48 21.31 -10.49 -1.84
C ARG A 48 22.71 -9.94 -1.53
N ILE A 49 22.80 -8.90 -0.71
CA ILE A 49 24.10 -8.37 -0.24
C ILE A 49 24.85 -9.43 0.58
N HIS A 50 24.15 -10.19 1.44
CA HIS A 50 24.78 -11.27 2.20
C HIS A 50 25.30 -12.40 1.29
N GLU A 51 24.49 -12.85 0.34
CA GLU A 51 24.90 -13.84 -0.66
C GLU A 51 26.12 -13.34 -1.45
N TYR A 52 26.09 -12.09 -1.88
CA TYR A 52 27.18 -11.49 -2.62
C TYR A 52 28.46 -11.35 -1.77
N LYS A 53 28.33 -10.92 -0.52
CA LYS A 53 29.44 -10.90 0.45
C LYS A 53 30.05 -12.28 0.63
N ASN A 54 29.23 -13.33 0.72
CA ASN A 54 29.71 -14.70 0.85
C ASN A 54 30.49 -15.14 -0.41
N ALA A 55 30.00 -14.77 -1.60
CA ALA A 55 30.72 -15.03 -2.85
C ALA A 55 32.08 -14.33 -2.90
N VAL A 56 32.15 -13.05 -2.52
CA VAL A 56 33.42 -12.31 -2.40
C VAL A 56 34.35 -12.97 -1.36
N GLY A 57 33.79 -13.45 -0.25
CA GLY A 57 34.55 -14.22 0.74
C GLY A 57 35.14 -15.51 0.18
N ALA A 58 34.39 -16.24 -0.65
CA ALA A 58 34.87 -17.44 -1.34
C ALA A 58 35.98 -17.12 -2.35
N MET A 59 35.89 -16.01 -3.08
CA MET A 59 36.95 -15.53 -3.98
C MET A 59 38.25 -15.23 -3.21
N ILE A 60 38.15 -14.52 -2.07
CA ILE A 60 39.31 -14.24 -1.20
C ILE A 60 39.93 -15.56 -0.70
N ALA A 61 39.12 -16.54 -0.30
CA ALA A 61 39.65 -17.84 0.13
C ALA A 61 40.39 -18.57 -1.01
N GLN A 62 39.90 -18.45 -2.24
CA GLN A 62 40.56 -19.04 -3.43
C GLN A 62 41.88 -18.33 -3.76
N GLU A 63 41.90 -17.00 -3.69
CA GLU A 63 43.11 -16.18 -3.82
C GLU A 63 44.18 -16.60 -2.79
N GLU A 64 43.81 -16.73 -1.51
CA GLU A 64 44.73 -17.16 -0.45
C GLU A 64 45.28 -18.59 -0.67
N LYS A 65 44.44 -19.49 -1.19
CA LYS A 65 44.88 -20.84 -1.56
C LYS A 65 45.89 -20.80 -2.70
N LYS A 66 45.70 -19.94 -3.70
CA LYS A 66 46.67 -19.73 -4.79
C LYS A 66 47.97 -19.12 -4.25
N LYS A 67 47.89 -18.08 -3.41
CA LYS A 67 49.07 -17.48 -2.73
C LYS A 67 49.87 -18.51 -1.93
N THR A 68 49.19 -19.40 -1.21
CA THR A 68 49.84 -20.50 -0.48
C THR A 68 50.53 -21.50 -1.42
N THR A 69 49.88 -21.83 -2.54
CA THR A 69 50.43 -22.72 -3.56
C THR A 69 51.66 -22.09 -4.24
N LEU A 70 51.59 -20.80 -4.56
CA LEU A 70 52.69 -20.04 -5.11
C LEU A 70 53.90 -20.05 -4.17
N LYS A 71 53.71 -19.76 -2.88
CA LYS A 71 54.78 -19.83 -1.87
C LYS A 71 55.47 -21.20 -1.86
N ARG A 72 54.69 -22.29 -1.84
CA ARG A 72 55.24 -23.65 -1.90
C ARG A 72 56.04 -23.91 -3.18
N LEU A 73 55.52 -23.50 -4.34
CA LEU A 73 56.22 -23.66 -5.62
C LEU A 73 57.52 -22.84 -5.66
N THR A 74 57.53 -21.62 -5.11
CA THR A 74 58.72 -20.78 -5.02
C THR A 74 59.82 -21.42 -4.17
N GLU A 75 59.45 -22.07 -3.06
CA GLU A 75 60.39 -22.86 -2.26
C GLU A 75 60.95 -24.07 -3.03
N GLU A 76 60.10 -24.78 -3.77
CA GLU A 76 60.50 -25.90 -4.64
C GLU A 76 61.44 -25.45 -5.75
N ILE A 77 61.16 -24.33 -6.41
CA ILE A 77 62.04 -23.71 -7.42
C ILE A 77 63.39 -23.38 -6.80
N THR A 78 63.40 -22.81 -5.60
CA THR A 78 64.66 -22.49 -4.89
C THR A 78 65.48 -23.75 -4.62
N LYS A 79 64.83 -24.85 -4.22
CA LYS A 79 65.49 -26.15 -4.04
C LYS A 79 66.02 -26.72 -5.37
N LEU A 80 65.21 -26.68 -6.43
CA LEU A 80 65.59 -27.16 -7.76
C LEU A 80 66.76 -26.36 -8.36
N ARG A 81 66.78 -25.04 -8.18
CA ARG A 81 67.91 -24.19 -8.57
C ARG A 81 69.19 -24.64 -7.90
N LYS A 82 69.17 -24.87 -6.57
CA LYS A 82 70.32 -25.39 -5.82
C LYS A 82 70.79 -26.77 -6.31
N LEU A 83 69.85 -27.68 -6.60
CA LEU A 83 70.17 -29.02 -7.12
C LEU A 83 70.79 -28.95 -8.53
N ARG A 84 70.22 -28.12 -9.41
CA ARG A 84 70.75 -27.85 -10.75
C ARG A 84 72.17 -27.29 -10.68
N ASP A 85 72.38 -26.27 -9.85
CA ASP A 85 73.68 -25.61 -9.70
C ASP A 85 74.71 -26.55 -9.06
N GLY A 86 74.27 -27.41 -8.13
CA GLY A 86 75.08 -28.48 -7.56
C GLY A 86 75.50 -29.54 -8.59
N ALA A 87 74.59 -29.97 -9.46
CA ALA A 87 74.91 -30.88 -10.58
C ALA A 87 75.91 -30.26 -11.55
N ALA A 88 75.75 -28.97 -11.88
CA ALA A 88 76.71 -28.24 -12.71
C ALA A 88 78.09 -28.12 -12.04
N ALA A 89 78.14 -27.85 -10.73
CA ALA A 89 79.40 -27.78 -9.98
C ALA A 89 80.12 -29.14 -9.92
N MET A 90 79.38 -30.24 -9.72
CA MET A 90 79.96 -31.59 -9.79
C MET A 90 80.50 -31.91 -11.18
N ALA A 91 79.76 -31.58 -12.24
CA ALA A 91 80.24 -31.74 -13.61
C ALA A 91 81.55 -30.97 -13.86
N LYS A 92 81.69 -29.75 -13.35
CA LYS A 92 82.94 -28.97 -13.44
C LYS A 92 84.12 -29.65 -12.75
N LYS A 93 83.93 -30.25 -11.57
CA LYS A 93 84.99 -31.01 -10.89
C LYS A 93 85.45 -32.23 -11.70
N VAL A 94 84.53 -32.90 -12.40
CA VAL A 94 84.89 -34.02 -13.29
C VAL A 94 85.70 -33.52 -14.49
N VAL A 95 85.33 -32.37 -15.07
CA VAL A 95 86.11 -31.71 -16.15
C VAL A 95 87.54 -31.40 -15.69
N GLU A 96 87.70 -30.87 -14.48
CA GLU A 96 89.00 -30.55 -13.88
C GLU A 96 89.86 -31.80 -13.66
N LYS A 97 89.28 -32.90 -13.18
CA LYS A 97 90.00 -34.19 -12.98
C LYS A 97 90.61 -34.74 -14.27
N HIS A 98 89.99 -34.49 -15.42
CA HIS A 98 90.44 -34.95 -16.73
C HIS A 98 91.25 -33.90 -17.50
N ASN A 99 91.75 -32.85 -16.83
CA ASN A 99 92.51 -31.73 -17.43
C ASN A 99 91.82 -31.11 -18.67
N GLY A 100 90.49 -31.11 -18.71
CA GLY A 100 89.73 -30.56 -19.83
C GLY A 100 89.73 -31.40 -21.12
N ASN A 101 90.21 -32.66 -21.08
CA ASN A 101 90.09 -33.55 -22.24
C ASN A 101 88.61 -33.92 -22.47
N ILE A 102 88.03 -33.36 -23.53
CA ILE A 102 86.59 -33.41 -23.83
C ILE A 102 86.10 -34.85 -24.06
N GLU A 103 86.89 -35.70 -24.70
CA GLU A 103 86.49 -37.09 -24.99
C GLU A 103 86.46 -37.94 -23.72
N ALA A 104 87.49 -37.79 -22.87
CA ALA A 104 87.56 -38.50 -21.59
C ALA A 104 86.45 -38.08 -20.62
N VAL A 105 86.15 -36.78 -20.56
CA VAL A 105 85.07 -36.24 -19.70
C VAL A 105 83.70 -36.73 -20.14
N LYS A 106 83.42 -36.73 -21.46
CA LYS A 106 82.10 -37.18 -21.96
C LYS A 106 81.88 -38.68 -21.81
N ALA A 107 82.95 -39.47 -21.76
CA ALA A 107 82.89 -40.90 -21.49
C ALA A 107 82.79 -41.22 -19.98
N ASP A 108 83.07 -40.25 -19.10
CA ASP A 108 83.01 -40.45 -17.65
C ASP A 108 81.56 -40.66 -17.16
N PRO A 109 81.24 -41.78 -16.50
CA PRO A 109 79.89 -42.05 -15.98
C PRO A 109 79.39 -40.98 -14.98
N GLU A 110 80.29 -40.37 -14.22
CA GLU A 110 79.98 -39.31 -13.25
C GLU A 110 79.54 -38.02 -13.96
N TYR A 111 80.20 -37.69 -15.08
CA TYR A 111 79.81 -36.54 -15.92
C TYR A 111 78.45 -36.76 -16.59
N VAL A 112 78.22 -37.93 -17.18
CA VAL A 112 76.93 -38.27 -17.84
C VAL A 112 75.77 -38.19 -16.85
N LYS A 113 75.97 -38.68 -15.61
CA LYS A 113 74.96 -38.58 -14.54
C LYS A 113 74.68 -37.12 -14.17
N CYS A 114 75.70 -36.28 -14.04
CA CYS A 114 75.52 -34.86 -13.74
C CYS A 114 74.83 -34.11 -14.88
N GLN A 115 75.14 -34.46 -16.14
CA GLN A 115 74.51 -33.89 -17.32
C GLN A 115 73.02 -34.24 -17.39
N ALA A 116 72.67 -35.52 -17.16
CA ALA A 116 71.27 -35.97 -17.12
C ALA A 116 70.50 -35.24 -16.01
N ALA A 117 71.03 -35.25 -14.77
CA ALA A 117 70.41 -34.56 -13.64
C ALA A 117 70.23 -33.06 -13.89
N PHE A 118 71.23 -32.39 -14.48
CA PHE A 118 71.14 -30.98 -14.83
C PHE A 118 70.01 -30.70 -15.83
N LYS A 119 69.86 -31.55 -16.86
CA LYS A 119 68.80 -31.43 -17.86
C LYS A 119 67.41 -31.65 -17.23
N ASP A 120 67.28 -32.67 -16.40
CA ASP A 120 66.02 -33.02 -15.73
C ASP A 120 65.60 -31.89 -14.76
N PHE A 121 66.51 -31.39 -13.93
CA PHE A 121 66.22 -30.26 -13.04
C PHE A 121 65.92 -28.98 -13.81
N SER A 122 66.61 -28.71 -14.93
CA SER A 122 66.38 -27.50 -15.74
C SER A 122 65.00 -27.52 -16.41
N SER A 123 64.58 -28.67 -16.96
CA SER A 123 63.24 -28.82 -17.54
C SER A 123 62.14 -28.66 -16.48
N THR A 124 62.27 -29.36 -15.34
CA THR A 124 61.32 -29.26 -14.22
C THR A 124 61.24 -27.83 -13.65
N LEU A 125 62.39 -27.14 -13.59
CA LEU A 125 62.47 -25.76 -13.13
C LEU A 125 61.73 -24.81 -14.08
N ALA A 126 61.93 -24.95 -15.40
CA ALA A 126 61.24 -24.13 -16.39
C ALA A 126 59.72 -24.32 -16.31
N GLU A 127 59.25 -25.56 -16.16
CA GLU A 127 57.82 -25.87 -15.98
C GLU A 127 57.24 -25.22 -14.71
N LYS A 128 57.96 -25.30 -13.58
CA LYS A 128 57.50 -24.69 -12.32
C LYS A 128 57.55 -23.17 -12.35
N GLU A 129 58.56 -22.58 -12.96
CA GLU A 129 58.66 -21.14 -13.13
C GLU A 129 57.50 -20.60 -14.00
N ALA A 130 57.15 -21.30 -15.08
CA ALA A 130 55.97 -20.98 -15.88
C ALA A 130 54.67 -21.08 -15.06
N HIS A 131 54.49 -22.14 -14.28
CA HIS A 131 53.30 -22.29 -13.44
C HIS A 131 53.24 -21.23 -12.31
N CYS A 132 54.38 -20.82 -11.75
CA CYS A 132 54.41 -19.69 -10.81
C CYS A 132 53.94 -18.39 -11.48
N HIS A 133 54.39 -18.12 -12.71
CA HIS A 133 53.97 -16.94 -13.45
C HIS A 133 52.46 -16.95 -13.72
N GLU A 134 51.90 -18.07 -14.17
CA GLU A 134 50.45 -18.22 -14.36
C GLU A 134 49.67 -17.98 -13.05
N LEU A 135 50.17 -18.50 -11.93
CA LEU A 135 49.55 -18.26 -10.62
C LEU A 135 49.66 -16.80 -10.17
N GLU A 136 50.75 -16.11 -10.47
CA GLU A 136 50.93 -14.68 -10.18
C GLU A 136 49.94 -13.82 -10.97
N GLU A 137 49.76 -14.11 -12.26
CA GLU A 137 48.76 -13.46 -13.12
C GLU A 137 47.33 -13.69 -12.60
N ASP A 138 46.99 -14.95 -12.30
CA ASP A 138 45.69 -15.30 -11.71
C ASP A 138 45.44 -14.54 -10.41
N ILE A 139 46.43 -14.50 -9.51
CA ILE A 139 46.31 -13.79 -8.22
C ILE A 139 46.08 -12.29 -8.46
N ALA A 140 46.78 -11.66 -9.40
CA ALA A 140 46.60 -10.25 -9.73
C ALA A 140 45.19 -9.96 -10.29
N GLU A 141 44.66 -10.86 -11.10
CA GLU A 141 43.27 -10.78 -11.58
C GLU A 141 42.28 -10.91 -10.42
N PHE A 142 42.47 -11.88 -9.52
CA PHE A 142 41.65 -12.04 -8.32
C PHE A 142 41.66 -10.78 -7.45
N GLU A 143 42.83 -10.19 -7.19
CA GLU A 143 42.98 -8.97 -6.39
C GLU A 143 42.19 -7.81 -7.00
N THR A 144 42.28 -7.63 -8.33
CA THR A 144 41.56 -6.59 -9.07
C THR A 144 40.04 -6.80 -8.98
N ASN A 145 39.58 -8.03 -9.24
CA ASN A 145 38.16 -8.36 -9.21
C ASN A 145 37.57 -8.22 -7.80
N ILE A 146 38.28 -8.71 -6.78
CA ILE A 146 37.87 -8.60 -5.38
C ILE A 146 37.79 -7.13 -4.95
N ALA A 147 38.74 -6.28 -5.36
CA ALA A 147 38.69 -4.85 -5.07
C ALA A 147 37.46 -4.19 -5.71
N GLY A 148 37.17 -4.51 -6.98
CA GLY A 148 35.97 -4.03 -7.67
C GLY A 148 34.67 -4.45 -6.96
N HIS A 149 34.56 -5.73 -6.58
CA HIS A 149 33.38 -6.24 -5.89
C HIS A 149 33.22 -5.66 -4.47
N LYS A 150 34.31 -5.38 -3.75
CA LYS A 150 34.26 -4.67 -2.45
C LYS A 150 33.67 -3.28 -2.60
N THR A 151 34.08 -2.52 -3.62
CA THR A 151 33.51 -1.19 -3.91
C THR A 151 32.03 -1.28 -4.25
N GLN A 152 31.63 -2.26 -5.06
CA GLN A 152 30.21 -2.49 -5.38
C GLN A 152 29.40 -2.85 -4.14
N LEU A 153 29.93 -3.72 -3.26
CA LEU A 153 29.27 -4.08 -2.00
C LEU A 153 29.09 -2.86 -1.10
N GLN A 154 30.08 -1.97 -1.02
CA GLN A 154 29.95 -0.70 -0.30
C GLN A 154 28.86 0.19 -0.88
N SER A 155 28.75 0.27 -2.22
CA SER A 155 27.66 1.00 -2.88
C SER A 155 26.30 0.41 -2.50
N LEU A 156 26.13 -0.91 -2.60
CA LEU A 156 24.88 -1.59 -2.27
C LEU A 156 24.46 -1.37 -0.81
N LEU A 157 25.43 -1.37 0.12
CA LEU A 157 25.16 -1.08 1.54
C LEU A 157 24.66 0.36 1.74
N ARG A 158 25.27 1.33 1.04
CA ARG A 158 24.81 2.74 1.08
C ARG A 158 23.42 2.89 0.47
N ASP A 159 23.14 2.18 -0.61
CA ASP A 159 21.83 2.23 -1.28
C ASP A 159 20.73 1.63 -0.39
N ILE A 160 20.99 0.57 0.37
CA ILE A 160 20.03 0.07 1.37
C ILE A 160 19.75 1.13 2.43
N GLU A 161 20.77 1.84 2.89
CA GLU A 161 20.58 2.87 3.91
C GLU A 161 19.74 4.05 3.38
N LYS A 162 19.96 4.46 2.13
CA LYS A 162 19.09 5.44 1.45
C LYS A 162 17.65 4.95 1.36
N ILE A 163 17.42 3.70 0.96
CA ILE A 163 16.06 3.12 0.86
C ILE A 163 15.38 3.10 2.23
N ARG A 164 16.13 2.85 3.33
CA ARG A 164 15.59 2.93 4.69
C ARG A 164 15.18 4.35 5.05
N GLN A 165 15.99 5.34 4.71
CA GLN A 165 15.63 6.74 4.92
C GLN A 165 14.40 7.14 4.09
N GLU A 166 14.40 6.84 2.78
CA GLU A 166 13.28 7.10 1.87
C GLU A 166 11.98 6.45 2.37
N LYS A 167 12.05 5.24 2.94
CA LYS A 167 10.90 4.59 3.57
C LYS A 167 10.30 5.46 4.67
N HIS A 168 11.13 5.97 5.58
CA HIS A 168 10.65 6.76 6.71
C HIS A 168 10.00 8.07 6.25
N GLU A 169 10.64 8.76 5.29
CA GLU A 169 10.13 10.00 4.69
C GLU A 169 8.80 9.75 3.96
N THR A 170 8.76 8.77 3.06
CA THR A 170 7.58 8.44 2.27
C THR A 170 6.40 8.03 3.14
N VAL A 171 6.62 7.17 4.16
CA VAL A 171 5.55 6.73 5.06
C VAL A 171 5.00 7.90 5.88
N ALA A 172 5.88 8.80 6.36
CA ALA A 172 5.45 10.00 7.08
C ALA A 172 4.62 10.93 6.19
N GLU A 173 5.08 11.22 4.97
CA GLU A 173 4.35 12.05 4.00
C GLU A 173 2.97 11.46 3.67
N MET A 174 2.88 10.14 3.49
CA MET A 174 1.60 9.47 3.22
C MET A 174 0.64 9.49 4.40
N LEU A 175 1.15 9.39 5.64
CA LEU A 175 0.33 9.51 6.84
C LEU A 175 -0.22 10.94 6.96
N THR A 176 0.61 11.96 6.80
CA THR A 176 0.18 13.36 6.79
C THR A 176 -0.87 13.62 5.71
N ALA A 177 -0.63 13.17 4.48
CA ALA A 177 -1.59 13.34 3.38
C ALA A 177 -2.93 12.64 3.66
N LYS A 178 -2.90 11.50 4.35
CA LYS A 178 -4.12 10.80 4.78
C LYS A 178 -4.87 11.58 5.86
N GLU A 179 -4.18 12.11 6.86
CA GLU A 179 -4.77 12.95 7.91
C GLU A 179 -5.37 14.24 7.34
N GLU A 180 -4.66 14.93 6.45
CA GLU A 180 -5.15 16.13 5.76
C GLU A 180 -6.42 15.84 4.96
N LYS A 181 -6.46 14.71 4.26
CA LYS A 181 -7.65 14.28 3.53
C LYS A 181 -8.82 13.99 4.48
N GLU A 182 -8.59 13.26 5.58
CA GLU A 182 -9.62 12.97 6.58
C GLU A 182 -10.17 14.27 7.20
N ILE A 183 -9.31 15.25 7.49
CA ILE A 183 -9.73 16.58 7.96
C ILE A 183 -10.59 17.31 6.91
N ALA A 184 -10.16 17.32 5.65
CA ALA A 184 -10.92 17.95 4.55
C ALA A 184 -12.28 17.27 4.33
N ASP A 185 -12.33 15.94 4.38
CA ASP A 185 -13.57 15.16 4.26
C ASP A 185 -14.51 15.43 5.44
N MET A 186 -13.99 15.53 6.68
CA MET A 186 -14.77 15.95 7.85
C MET A 186 -15.32 17.38 7.69
N LEU A 187 -14.51 18.33 7.26
CA LEU A 187 -14.94 19.72 7.01
C LEU A 187 -16.03 19.80 5.93
N SER A 188 -15.89 19.04 4.84
CA SER A 188 -16.89 18.98 3.76
C SER A 188 -18.16 18.24 4.20
N GLY A 189 -18.06 17.22 5.04
CA GLY A 189 -19.19 16.49 5.60
C GLY A 189 -20.00 17.33 6.59
N ILE A 190 -19.31 18.02 7.52
CA ILE A 190 -19.92 19.00 8.43
C ILE A 190 -20.63 20.11 7.65
N SER A 191 -20.06 20.56 6.54
CA SER A 191 -20.66 21.60 5.71
C SER A 191 -21.95 21.16 4.99
N LYS A 192 -22.12 19.86 4.68
CA LYS A 192 -23.28 19.37 3.93
C LYS A 192 -24.49 19.04 4.81
N ASP A 193 -24.28 18.51 6.02
CA ASP A 193 -25.40 17.97 6.80
C ASP A 193 -26.18 19.02 7.60
N ARG A 194 -25.54 20.03 8.23
CA ARG A 194 -26.28 20.98 9.08
C ARG A 194 -26.99 22.11 8.34
N THR A 195 -26.38 22.65 7.29
CA THR A 195 -26.87 23.91 6.69
C THR A 195 -28.12 23.73 5.81
N SER A 196 -28.27 22.57 5.17
CA SER A 196 -29.40 22.31 4.27
C SER A 196 -30.65 21.84 5.01
N GLU A 197 -30.47 21.06 6.08
CA GLU A 197 -31.57 20.54 6.92
C GLU A 197 -32.19 21.67 7.78
N GLU A 198 -31.35 22.49 8.43
CA GLU A 198 -31.83 23.65 9.20
C GLU A 198 -32.57 24.69 8.33
N LEU A 199 -32.10 24.92 7.10
CA LEU A 199 -32.80 25.80 6.15
C LEU A 199 -34.13 25.23 5.65
N GLN A 200 -34.25 23.91 5.55
CA GLN A 200 -35.48 23.25 5.15
C GLN A 200 -36.51 23.29 6.29
N GLU A 201 -36.10 23.01 7.53
CA GLU A 201 -36.96 23.14 8.71
C GLU A 201 -37.49 24.57 8.88
N MET A 202 -36.65 25.59 8.64
CA MET A 202 -37.08 27.00 8.70
C MET A 202 -38.10 27.35 7.59
N ARG A 203 -38.03 26.70 6.42
CA ARG A 203 -39.02 26.89 5.34
C ARG A 203 -40.34 26.21 5.70
N ASP A 204 -40.29 25.02 6.26
CA ASP A 204 -41.47 24.27 6.67
C ASP A 204 -42.20 24.98 7.83
N LEU A 205 -41.46 25.51 8.81
CA LEU A 205 -42.00 26.37 9.88
C LEU A 205 -42.69 27.63 9.34
N ARG A 206 -42.07 28.30 8.35
CA ARG A 206 -42.68 29.46 7.68
C ARG A 206 -43.98 29.08 6.98
N ASP A 207 -43.98 27.97 6.24
CA ASP A 207 -45.15 27.55 5.48
C ASP A 207 -46.29 27.07 6.39
N GLN A 208 -45.95 26.43 7.51
CA GLN A 208 -46.89 26.10 8.58
C GLN A 208 -47.49 27.36 9.22
N ALA A 209 -46.68 28.36 9.57
CA ALA A 209 -47.18 29.63 10.13
C ALA A 209 -48.13 30.35 9.15
N LYS A 210 -47.81 30.32 7.84
CA LYS A 210 -48.66 30.89 6.80
C LYS A 210 -49.98 30.14 6.64
N ALA A 211 -49.96 28.81 6.74
CA ALA A 211 -51.15 27.97 6.70
C ALA A 211 -52.04 28.21 7.93
N THR A 212 -51.46 28.26 9.13
CA THR A 212 -52.18 28.59 10.37
C THR A 212 -52.84 29.98 10.27
N ALA A 213 -52.14 30.99 9.75
CA ALA A 213 -52.71 32.32 9.55
C ALA A 213 -53.81 32.39 8.45
N ARG A 214 -53.88 31.41 7.54
CA ARG A 214 -55.00 31.25 6.60
C ARG A 214 -56.18 30.58 7.29
N VAL A 215 -55.93 29.47 7.99
CA VAL A 215 -56.97 28.76 8.76
C VAL A 215 -57.59 29.67 9.81
N SER A 216 -56.81 30.47 10.55
CA SER A 216 -57.37 31.44 11.50
C SER A 216 -58.21 32.54 10.83
N ARG A 217 -57.88 32.92 9.58
CA ARG A 217 -58.71 33.84 8.79
C ARG A 217 -59.99 33.19 8.28
N GLU A 218 -59.92 31.93 7.88
CA GLU A 218 -61.07 31.15 7.44
C GLU A 218 -62.01 30.84 8.62
N MET A 219 -61.49 30.46 9.79
CA MET A 219 -62.29 30.24 10.99
C MET A 219 -62.97 31.52 11.48
N ALA A 220 -62.28 32.65 11.44
CA ALA A 220 -62.91 33.95 11.74
C ALA A 220 -64.01 34.35 10.74
N GLY A 221 -63.99 33.81 9.51
CA GLY A 221 -65.00 34.05 8.49
C GLY A 221 -66.20 33.09 8.54
N VAL A 222 -66.03 31.88 9.09
CA VAL A 222 -67.04 30.80 9.02
C VAL A 222 -68.04 30.82 10.18
N ASP A 223 -67.65 31.30 11.37
CA ASP A 223 -68.55 31.29 12.55
C ASP A 223 -69.69 32.32 12.48
N SER A 224 -69.51 33.46 11.79
CA SER A 224 -70.57 34.48 11.68
C SER A 224 -71.70 34.07 10.72
N GLN A 225 -71.38 33.44 9.59
CA GLN A 225 -72.38 33.16 8.54
C GLN A 225 -73.18 31.89 8.81
N ARG A 226 -72.60 30.91 9.53
CA ARG A 226 -73.26 29.64 9.82
C ARG A 226 -74.23 29.73 11.00
N MET A 227 -73.94 30.58 12.00
CA MET A 227 -74.83 30.78 13.13
C MET A 227 -76.15 31.49 12.73
N GLU A 228 -76.13 32.47 11.82
CA GLU A 228 -77.36 33.11 11.32
C GLU A 228 -78.28 32.15 10.55
N ALA A 229 -77.70 31.21 9.78
CA ALA A 229 -78.46 30.21 9.04
C ALA A 229 -79.13 29.17 9.95
N GLU A 230 -78.44 28.73 11.01
CA GLU A 230 -78.96 27.74 11.96
C GLU A 230 -80.11 28.31 12.84
N PHE A 231 -80.15 29.63 13.12
CA PHE A 231 -81.27 30.25 13.87
C PHE A 231 -82.55 30.43 13.04
N LEU A 232 -82.44 30.66 11.72
CA LEU A 232 -83.60 30.81 10.83
C LEU A 232 -84.29 29.48 10.50
N GLU A 233 -83.54 28.37 10.45
CA GLU A 233 -84.11 27.02 10.25
C GLU A 233 -84.85 26.49 11.48
N PHE A 234 -84.44 26.88 12.69
CA PHE A 234 -85.08 26.41 13.93
C PHE A 234 -86.45 27.07 14.20
N ALA A 235 -86.70 28.25 13.63
CA ALA A 235 -87.96 28.98 13.79
C ALA A 235 -89.09 28.53 12.82
N THR A 236 -88.78 27.69 11.83
CA THR A 236 -89.72 27.39 10.71
C THR A 236 -90.28 25.97 10.68
N LYS A 237 -90.03 25.13 11.70
CA LYS A 237 -90.52 23.73 11.77
C LYS A 237 -91.01 23.29 13.16
N ASN A 238 -92.20 23.74 13.59
CA ASN A 238 -93.23 22.94 14.29
C ASN A 238 -94.35 23.85 14.85
N GLU A 239 -95.48 23.97 14.14
CA GLU A 239 -96.85 24.11 14.70
C GLU A 239 -97.86 24.24 13.54
N ALA A 240 -98.42 23.11 13.09
CA ALA A 240 -99.73 23.02 12.45
C ALA A 240 -100.18 21.55 12.30
N ASP A 241 -101.30 21.26 12.96
CA ASP A 241 -102.36 20.30 12.65
C ASP A 241 -102.17 18.77 12.84
N SER A 242 -102.92 18.25 13.82
CA SER A 242 -103.85 17.16 13.55
C SER A 242 -105.17 17.39 14.29
N GLU A 243 -106.07 17.96 13.54
CA GLU A 243 -107.48 18.26 13.75
C GLU A 243 -108.32 16.99 14.03
N PHE A 244 -109.51 17.18 14.63
CA PHE A 244 -110.76 16.58 14.12
C PHE A 244 -111.32 15.24 14.67
N ASP A 245 -110.59 14.38 15.40
CA ASP A 245 -111.09 13.02 15.72
C ASP A 245 -111.83 12.80 17.06
N ALA A 246 -112.00 13.80 17.92
CA ALA A 246 -112.74 13.64 19.19
C ALA A 246 -114.18 14.21 19.16
N LEU A 247 -114.66 14.61 17.98
CA LEU A 247 -115.93 15.29 17.75
C LEU A 247 -117.09 14.32 17.43
N ILE A 248 -117.30 13.28 18.26
CA ILE A 248 -118.51 12.44 18.21
C ILE A 248 -118.96 12.12 19.65
N GLY A 249 -119.88 12.93 20.19
CA GLY A 249 -120.21 13.00 21.62
C GLY A 249 -121.46 12.26 22.09
N LEU A 250 -121.77 12.44 23.40
CA LEU A 250 -123.11 12.75 23.96
C LEU A 250 -123.10 12.83 25.51
N ALA A 251 -123.66 13.94 26.02
CA ALA A 251 -124.22 14.23 27.36
C ALA A 251 -123.24 14.30 28.56
N LYS A 252 -123.28 15.28 29.48
CA LYS A 252 -124.24 16.33 29.82
C LYS A 252 -123.64 17.24 30.92
N GLU A 253 -124.17 18.47 31.01
CA GLU A 253 -124.27 19.39 32.17
C GLU A 253 -122.96 19.91 32.81
N GLU A 254 -122.56 21.15 32.50
CA GLU A 254 -122.93 22.41 33.20
C GLU A 254 -122.14 22.66 34.49
N SER A 255 -121.26 23.69 34.49
CA SER A 255 -121.45 24.95 35.25
C SER A 255 -120.15 25.77 35.38
N SER A 256 -120.11 26.93 34.69
CA SER A 256 -119.78 28.28 35.19
C SER A 256 -118.41 28.62 35.89
N PRO A 257 -118.01 29.93 35.89
CA PRO A 257 -116.67 30.37 35.47
C PRO A 257 -115.88 31.22 36.49
N ALA A 258 -114.72 31.74 36.03
CA ALA A 258 -114.01 32.99 36.43
C ALA A 258 -113.16 32.90 37.74
N GLU A 259 -112.06 33.62 37.97
CA GLU A 259 -111.42 34.80 37.35
C GLU A 259 -110.06 35.12 38.04
N ASN A 260 -109.38 36.15 37.51
CA ASN A 260 -108.30 37.01 38.04
C ASN A 260 -106.86 36.70 37.59
N GLU A 261 -106.26 37.51 36.70
CA GLU A 261 -105.72 38.89 36.89
C GLU A 261 -104.53 38.90 37.87
N SER A 262 -103.37 39.50 37.60
CA SER A 262 -103.17 40.87 37.10
C SER A 262 -101.75 41.13 36.57
N THR A 263 -101.70 42.05 35.61
CA THR A 263 -100.60 42.80 34.98
C THR A 263 -99.86 43.78 35.90
N ASP A 264 -98.59 44.10 35.56
CA ASP A 264 -97.96 45.45 35.43
C ASP A 264 -96.42 45.27 35.40
N ARG A 265 -95.54 46.07 34.78
CA ARG A 265 -95.63 47.20 33.84
C ARG A 265 -94.23 47.45 33.26
N THR A 266 -94.22 47.94 32.04
CA THR A 266 -93.18 48.52 31.18
C THR A 266 -92.33 49.64 31.83
N ARG A 267 -91.06 49.80 31.43
CA ARG A 267 -90.54 51.03 30.75
C ARG A 267 -89.06 50.95 30.31
N ILE A 268 -88.77 51.73 29.26
CA ILE A 268 -87.60 51.77 28.36
C ILE A 268 -86.86 53.15 28.57
N PRO A 269 -85.96 53.67 27.69
CA PRO A 269 -84.49 53.80 27.86
C PRO A 269 -83.92 55.26 27.76
N GLU A 270 -82.59 55.34 27.54
CA GLU A 270 -81.74 56.40 26.94
C GLU A 270 -81.39 57.67 27.74
N SER A 271 -80.07 57.89 27.94
CA SER A 271 -79.25 59.05 27.49
C SER A 271 -77.93 59.12 28.28
#